data_AF-A0A2G8SC24-F1
#
_entry.id   AF-A0A2G8SC24-F1
#
_cell.length_a   1.000
_cell.length_b   1.000
_cell.length_c   1.000
_cell.angle_alpha   90.00
_cell.angle_beta   90.00
_cell.angle_gamma   90.00
#
_symmetry.space_group_name_H-M   'P 1'
#
loop_
_entity.id
_entity.type
_entity.pdbx_description
1 polymer ?
#
loop_
_entity_poly.entity_id
_entity_poly.type
_entity_poly.pdbx_seq_one_letter_code
_entity_poly.pdbx_strand_id
1 'polypeptide(L)'
;MFGLWISERAPEAVIPSRLLMRRALGVVASGKLGARRHLQLRTPQCHSSGWRRELPEYIAAEPASHELEDFIVVFIDVAVGRGSRRSRVRPRAAGEASSSRVHELWLQPTHTAAGSQPAPRSSAHIPPQTTTTTPRPLPEPMASSTTYPSSRGTEPRSSLYPAELPISLSNPGRLVRIYAGKLFDPHALQLLPQRVVTVSEALGLVVDVRPYAEGEASAVDFARDETAIDLRDATVLPGFVDAHVHLFLHPYAETSWEDQLTKESLVERTVRATVHAKRTLMAGYTAVRDLGTEGAEDADIQLRKCLSGPNPLIPGPRYFCANRAIIASGSYGPKSLLRLHQDGIEGVTGAQFADGEVECVKAVRRQVGAGADWIKASLVYVYADYRVRTRMADVSTKLPDSAVQTFASSELRAMVSAARQLGVKVAAHAQTWRADLLPENGGVDTLEHGNDMPDDLVDSIVKSAVIWVPTLSVFYTQDQTKLPGGGWDSASRTFQKAIERGMTNVACGGDTGPFPHGDNALEMKLMVGLGADWRYVLRWATLGGWQCIRSVAWEGQQGAERLAIVGEMLDHAQEVGDNEVPFGVIRRGFAADIVATTGNLENEFENAVDKSSITFVMKGGKVFKRDGRELV
;
A
#
# COMPACT_ATOMS: atom_id res chain seq x y z
N MET A 1 -1.35 54.39 7.81
CA MET A 1 -2.79 54.25 7.49
C MET A 1 -3.20 52.94 8.14
N PHE A 2 -3.87 52.85 9.30
CA PHE A 2 -5.16 53.42 9.80
C PHE A 2 -6.42 52.77 9.20
N GLY A 3 -7.35 52.32 10.09
CA GLY A 3 -8.53 51.48 9.80
C GLY A 3 -8.29 50.00 10.23
N LEU A 4 -8.78 49.40 11.33
CA LEU A 4 -9.95 49.63 12.24
C LEU A 4 -11.30 49.41 11.51
N TRP A 5 -12.09 48.35 11.77
CA TRP A 5 -12.95 47.97 12.94
C TRP A 5 -14.46 48.20 12.62
N ILE A 6 -15.48 47.53 13.18
CA ILE A 6 -15.61 46.61 14.35
C ILE A 6 -16.47 45.35 13.95
N SER A 7 -16.77 44.45 14.90
CA SER A 7 -17.67 43.27 14.81
C SER A 7 -19.08 43.49 15.39
N GLU A 8 -20.06 42.62 15.06
CA GLU A 8 -21.19 42.19 15.94
C GLU A 8 -21.75 40.84 15.38
N ARG A 9 -21.78 39.73 16.14
CA ARG A 9 -22.76 39.24 17.15
C ARG A 9 -24.09 38.68 16.59
N ALA A 10 -24.49 37.54 17.16
CA ALA A 10 -25.67 36.70 16.86
C ALA A 10 -26.86 37.08 17.79
N PRO A 11 -28.02 36.35 17.88
CA PRO A 11 -28.42 35.09 17.23
C PRO A 11 -29.87 35.06 16.70
N GLU A 12 -30.37 33.89 16.25
CA GLU A 12 -31.65 33.30 16.70
C GLU A 12 -31.86 31.86 16.19
N ALA A 13 -32.82 31.11 16.75
CA ALA A 13 -33.11 29.72 16.40
C ALA A 13 -34.62 29.41 16.46
N VAL A 14 -35.19 28.84 15.39
CA VAL A 14 -36.60 28.38 15.36
C VAL A 14 -36.77 27.07 14.57
N ILE A 15 -37.39 26.09 15.23
CA ILE A 15 -37.96 24.82 14.73
C ILE A 15 -39.24 24.58 15.59
N PRO A 16 -40.34 23.96 15.12
CA PRO A 16 -40.70 23.44 13.79
C PRO A 16 -42.01 24.03 13.20
N SER A 17 -42.43 23.53 12.04
CA SER A 17 -43.86 23.43 11.68
C SER A 17 -44.13 22.19 10.81
N ARG A 18 -45.24 21.49 11.05
CA ARG A 18 -45.72 20.35 10.24
C ARG A 18 -46.78 20.81 9.25
N LEU A 19 -46.88 20.15 8.10
CA LEU A 19 -48.17 19.99 7.42
C LEU A 19 -48.26 18.64 6.68
N LEU A 20 -49.41 17.98 6.77
CA LEU A 20 -49.76 16.79 5.97
C LEU A 20 -50.71 17.20 4.83
N MET A 21 -50.70 16.46 3.73
CA MET A 21 -51.91 16.27 2.92
C MET A 21 -52.16 14.82 2.49
N ARG A 22 -53.44 14.57 2.15
CA ARG A 22 -54.13 13.28 1.97
C ARG A 22 -53.83 12.71 0.55
N ARG A 23 -53.71 11.40 0.29
CA ARG A 23 -54.50 10.18 0.62
C ARG A 23 -55.68 9.92 -0.35
N ALA A 24 -55.46 9.06 -1.35
CA ALA A 24 -56.44 8.21 -2.06
C ALA A 24 -55.64 7.03 -2.68
N LEU A 25 -55.91 5.74 -2.45
CA LEU A 25 -57.12 4.89 -2.57
C LEU A 25 -57.31 4.27 -3.97
N GLY A 26 -57.32 2.93 -4.03
CA GLY A 26 -57.63 2.12 -5.21
C GLY A 26 -57.35 0.62 -4.98
N VAL A 27 -58.38 -0.17 -4.69
CA VAL A 27 -58.28 -1.64 -4.47
C VAL A 27 -59.46 -2.36 -5.15
N VAL A 28 -59.15 -3.14 -6.19
CA VAL A 28 -59.96 -4.24 -6.78
C VAL A 28 -58.96 -5.17 -7.48
N ALA A 29 -58.99 -6.50 -7.55
CA ALA A 29 -59.49 -7.61 -6.73
C ALA A 29 -59.78 -8.79 -7.69
N SER A 30 -59.13 -9.94 -7.46
CA SER A 30 -59.50 -11.31 -7.88
C SER A 30 -59.73 -11.68 -9.37
N GLY A 31 -58.99 -12.69 -9.83
CA GLY A 31 -59.28 -13.58 -10.97
C GLY A 31 -58.65 -14.96 -10.72
N LYS A 32 -59.21 -16.06 -11.27
CA LYS A 32 -58.85 -17.46 -10.90
C LYS A 32 -58.62 -18.39 -12.10
N LEU A 33 -57.95 -19.53 -11.82
CA LEU A 33 -57.90 -20.82 -12.54
C LEU A 33 -56.95 -20.96 -13.75
N GLY A 34 -56.28 -22.12 -13.84
CA GLY A 34 -55.41 -22.56 -14.92
C GLY A 34 -54.52 -23.74 -14.47
N ALA A 35 -54.81 -24.97 -14.89
CA ALA A 35 -54.30 -26.19 -14.22
C ALA A 35 -53.00 -26.79 -14.80
N ARG A 36 -52.21 -27.40 -13.89
CA ARG A 36 -51.27 -28.55 -14.03
C ARG A 36 -50.86 -29.03 -15.43
N ARG A 37 -49.55 -29.30 -15.60
CA ARG A 37 -49.04 -30.65 -15.97
C ARG A 37 -47.57 -30.83 -15.56
N HIS A 38 -47.16 -32.07 -15.35
CA HIS A 38 -45.76 -32.47 -15.12
C HIS A 38 -45.06 -32.77 -16.45
N LEU A 39 -43.73 -32.66 -16.48
CA LEU A 39 -42.90 -33.79 -16.90
C LEU A 39 -41.53 -33.78 -16.20
N GLN A 40 -41.00 -34.97 -15.90
CA GLN A 40 -39.58 -35.19 -15.57
C GLN A 40 -38.89 -35.75 -16.82
N LEU A 41 -37.55 -35.71 -16.85
CA LEU A 41 -36.59 -36.74 -17.30
C LEU A 41 -35.21 -36.05 -17.32
N ARG A 42 -34.32 -36.31 -16.35
CA ARG A 42 -33.40 -37.46 -16.17
C ARG A 42 -32.13 -37.40 -17.05
N THR A 43 -31.01 -37.64 -16.38
CA THR A 43 -29.67 -37.84 -16.93
C THR A 43 -29.51 -39.21 -17.60
N PRO A 44 -28.42 -39.39 -18.36
CA PRO A 44 -27.72 -40.66 -18.44
C PRO A 44 -26.28 -40.56 -17.88
N GLN A 45 -25.89 -41.53 -17.06
CA GLN A 45 -24.49 -41.96 -16.91
C GLN A 45 -24.35 -43.32 -17.61
N CYS A 46 -23.21 -43.58 -18.26
CA CYS A 46 -22.69 -44.94 -18.35
C CYS A 46 -21.17 -44.96 -18.59
N HIS A 47 -20.56 -46.12 -18.35
CA HIS A 47 -19.11 -46.34 -18.40
C HIS A 47 -18.63 -46.83 -19.77
N SER A 48 -17.35 -46.64 -20.11
CA SER A 48 -16.36 -47.74 -20.12
C SER A 48 -15.01 -47.39 -20.81
N SER A 49 -13.96 -48.11 -20.38
CA SER A 49 -12.72 -48.46 -21.11
C SER A 49 -12.05 -47.51 -22.14
N GLY A 50 -10.92 -46.91 -21.73
CA GLY A 50 -9.57 -47.39 -22.07
C GLY A 50 -8.99 -47.28 -23.50
N TRP A 51 -7.64 -47.13 -23.53
CA TRP A 51 -6.67 -47.25 -24.65
C TRP A 51 -6.18 -45.99 -25.41
N ARG A 52 -4.91 -45.66 -25.13
CA ARG A 52 -3.79 -45.15 -25.97
C ARG A 52 -4.02 -44.50 -27.35
N ARG A 53 -3.18 -43.48 -27.60
CA ARG A 53 -2.67 -42.98 -28.92
C ARG A 53 -3.73 -42.27 -29.80
N GLU A 54 -3.37 -41.39 -30.73
CA GLU A 54 -2.06 -40.91 -31.21
C GLU A 54 -2.13 -39.40 -31.58
N LEU A 55 -1.00 -38.76 -31.88
CA LEU A 55 -0.96 -37.40 -32.46
C LEU A 55 -1.35 -37.43 -33.94
N PRO A 56 -1.73 -36.27 -34.51
CA PRO A 56 -1.10 -35.88 -35.78
C PRO A 56 -0.56 -34.45 -35.76
N GLU A 57 0.63 -34.29 -36.35
CA GLU A 57 1.17 -33.01 -36.80
C GLU A 57 0.38 -32.50 -38.03
N TYR A 58 0.42 -31.19 -38.31
CA TYR A 58 0.23 -30.71 -39.68
C TYR A 58 1.19 -29.56 -40.01
N ILE A 59 1.64 -29.55 -41.25
CA ILE A 59 2.82 -28.81 -41.73
C ILE A 59 2.40 -27.52 -42.47
N ALA A 60 3.24 -26.48 -42.40
CA ALA A 60 3.02 -25.18 -43.04
C ALA A 60 3.09 -25.24 -44.58
N ALA A 61 2.37 -24.33 -45.25
CA ALA A 61 2.52 -24.04 -46.67
C ALA A 61 2.14 -22.57 -47.01
N GLU A 62 3.02 -21.92 -47.77
CA GLU A 62 2.92 -20.57 -48.34
C GLU A 62 3.90 -20.51 -49.54
N PRO A 63 3.92 -19.48 -50.42
CA PRO A 63 2.84 -18.60 -50.87
C PRO A 63 2.80 -18.44 -52.43
N ALA A 64 1.70 -17.90 -52.99
CA ALA A 64 1.62 -17.24 -54.32
C ALA A 64 0.19 -16.74 -54.62
N SER A 65 -0.09 -15.75 -55.49
CA SER A 65 0.56 -14.46 -55.86
C SER A 65 -0.31 -13.74 -56.93
N HIS A 66 -0.37 -12.40 -56.94
CA HIS A 66 -1.07 -11.53 -57.93
C HIS A 66 -2.63 -11.60 -57.91
N GLU A 67 -3.43 -10.55 -58.24
CA GLU A 67 -3.12 -9.16 -58.66
C GLU A 67 -4.19 -8.11 -58.22
N LEU A 68 -4.04 -6.86 -58.72
CA LEU A 68 -4.76 -5.59 -58.47
C LEU A 68 -6.31 -5.67 -58.68
N GLU A 69 -7.18 -4.83 -58.08
CA GLU A 69 -7.33 -3.37 -58.31
C GLU A 69 -8.17 -2.60 -57.24
N ASP A 70 -8.04 -1.27 -57.28
CA ASP A 70 -8.92 -0.17 -56.84
C ASP A 70 -9.38 0.06 -55.38
N PHE A 71 -9.22 1.35 -54.97
CA PHE A 71 -9.73 1.96 -53.74
C PHE A 71 -11.14 2.54 -53.94
N ILE A 72 -12.06 2.29 -53.00
CA ILE A 72 -13.24 3.16 -52.79
C ILE A 72 -13.32 3.55 -51.31
N VAL A 73 -13.16 4.85 -51.04
CA VAL A 73 -13.38 5.44 -49.71
C VAL A 73 -14.84 5.89 -49.60
N VAL A 74 -15.59 5.30 -48.67
CA VAL A 74 -16.97 5.70 -48.37
C VAL A 74 -17.00 6.52 -47.08
N PHE A 75 -17.31 7.82 -47.20
CA PHE A 75 -17.70 8.64 -46.06
C PHE A 75 -19.16 8.34 -45.69
N ILE A 76 -19.44 8.18 -44.40
CA ILE A 76 -20.80 8.14 -43.85
C ILE A 76 -21.07 9.49 -43.17
N ASP A 77 -22.07 10.21 -43.67
CA ASP A 77 -22.53 11.49 -43.13
C ASP A 77 -23.93 11.31 -42.51
N VAL A 78 -24.15 11.86 -41.31
CA VAL A 78 -25.38 11.65 -40.52
C VAL A 78 -26.08 12.98 -40.29
N ALA A 79 -27.01 13.30 -41.17
CA ALA A 79 -27.75 14.55 -41.12
C ALA A 79 -28.97 14.50 -40.20
N VAL A 80 -29.08 15.46 -39.28
CA VAL A 80 -30.31 15.77 -38.53
C VAL A 80 -30.65 17.25 -38.70
N GLY A 81 -31.86 17.55 -39.17
CA GLY A 81 -32.43 18.90 -39.20
C GLY A 81 -33.54 19.08 -38.15
N ARG A 82 -34.14 20.28 -37.98
CA ARG A 82 -33.94 21.54 -38.72
C ARG A 82 -34.61 22.72 -37.98
N GLY A 83 -34.00 23.91 -37.99
CA GLY A 83 -34.67 25.20 -37.75
C GLY A 83 -34.35 25.91 -36.41
N SER A 84 -34.42 27.24 -36.31
CA SER A 84 -34.77 28.24 -37.36
C SER A 84 -34.30 29.67 -37.01
N ARG A 85 -34.41 30.60 -37.99
CA ARG A 85 -34.08 32.06 -37.98
C ARG A 85 -32.58 32.37 -38.13
N ARG A 86 -32.11 32.98 -39.23
CA ARG A 86 -32.23 34.39 -39.69
C ARG A 86 -31.48 35.36 -38.74
N SER A 87 -30.58 36.26 -39.18
CA SER A 87 -30.25 36.71 -40.56
C SER A 87 -29.00 37.63 -40.65
N ARG A 88 -28.49 37.84 -41.89
CA ARG A 88 -27.57 38.94 -42.35
C ARG A 88 -26.11 38.83 -41.84
N VAL A 89 -25.06 39.30 -42.56
CA VAL A 89 -24.96 39.91 -43.92
C VAL A 89 -23.66 39.46 -44.64
N ARG A 90 -23.44 39.85 -45.91
CA ARG A 90 -22.34 39.40 -46.80
C ARG A 90 -21.02 40.21 -46.68
N PRO A 91 -19.88 39.74 -47.25
CA PRO A 91 -18.51 40.16 -46.88
C PRO A 91 -17.81 41.10 -47.87
N ARG A 92 -16.56 41.50 -47.56
CA ARG A 92 -15.48 41.77 -48.54
C ARG A 92 -14.07 41.63 -47.90
N ALA A 93 -13.01 41.84 -48.68
CA ALA A 93 -11.64 41.41 -48.38
C ALA A 93 -10.54 42.43 -48.77
N ALA A 94 -9.29 42.09 -48.42
CA ALA A 94 -7.99 42.59 -48.91
C ALA A 94 -7.40 43.91 -48.32
N GLY A 95 -6.07 43.90 -48.19
CA GLY A 95 -5.17 45.03 -47.87
C GLY A 95 -5.00 45.36 -46.36
N GLU A 96 -3.86 45.89 -45.89
CA GLU A 96 -2.48 45.86 -46.42
C GLU A 96 -1.46 46.31 -45.33
N ALA A 97 -0.17 46.03 -45.55
CA ALA A 97 1.03 46.68 -44.99
C ALA A 97 1.16 47.01 -43.47
N SER A 98 2.20 46.44 -42.82
CA SER A 98 3.29 47.27 -42.25
C SER A 98 4.55 46.46 -41.85
N SER A 99 5.68 47.14 -41.92
CA SER A 99 7.07 46.69 -41.74
C SER A 99 7.44 46.49 -40.24
N SER A 100 8.58 45.89 -39.84
CA SER A 100 9.93 46.22 -40.33
C SER A 100 11.09 45.33 -39.85
N ARG A 101 12.22 45.45 -40.58
CA ARG A 101 13.65 45.24 -40.19
C ARG A 101 14.20 43.81 -39.97
N VAL A 102 14.55 43.22 -41.12
CA VAL A 102 15.69 42.32 -41.40
C VAL A 102 17.01 42.75 -40.73
N HIS A 103 17.82 41.77 -40.29
CA HIS A 103 19.26 41.66 -40.64
C HIS A 103 19.86 40.26 -40.33
N GLU A 104 20.19 39.50 -41.38
CA GLU A 104 21.18 38.40 -41.35
C GLU A 104 22.50 38.87 -42.00
N LEU A 105 23.62 38.18 -41.73
CA LEU A 105 24.71 37.97 -42.72
C LEU A 105 25.79 36.93 -42.28
N TRP A 106 25.65 35.71 -42.80
CA TRP A 106 26.68 34.85 -43.44
C TRP A 106 28.03 34.45 -42.78
N LEU A 107 28.11 33.14 -42.51
CA LEU A 107 29.11 32.12 -42.95
C LEU A 107 30.64 32.20 -42.64
N GLN A 108 31.04 31.18 -41.87
CA GLN A 108 32.09 30.14 -42.15
C GLN A 108 33.61 30.37 -41.92
N PRO A 109 34.41 29.27 -41.77
CA PRO A 109 35.71 29.30 -41.09
C PRO A 109 36.92 28.79 -41.90
N THR A 110 38.13 28.96 -41.34
CA THR A 110 39.40 28.21 -41.55
C THR A 110 40.42 28.69 -40.48
N HIS A 111 41.60 28.12 -40.20
CA HIS A 111 42.45 27.07 -40.82
C HIS A 111 43.30 26.31 -39.75
N THR A 112 43.80 25.12 -40.11
CA THR A 112 44.98 24.32 -39.64
C THR A 112 46.13 25.02 -38.86
N ALA A 113 47.03 24.40 -38.07
CA ALA A 113 47.25 23.06 -37.43
C ALA A 113 48.56 23.17 -36.53
N ALA A 114 49.37 22.20 -36.05
CA ALA A 114 49.52 20.72 -36.12
C ALA A 114 50.50 20.17 -35.01
N GLY A 115 50.43 18.87 -34.65
CA GLY A 115 51.48 18.07 -33.95
C GLY A 115 51.67 18.25 -32.42
N SER A 116 52.21 17.31 -31.62
CA SER A 116 52.61 15.88 -31.83
C SER A 116 52.77 15.12 -30.47
N GLN A 117 52.85 13.78 -30.48
CA GLN A 117 53.17 12.86 -29.34
C GLN A 117 54.27 11.83 -29.78
N PRO A 118 54.74 10.79 -29.01
CA PRO A 118 54.56 10.41 -27.58
C PRO A 118 55.83 9.92 -26.78
N ALA A 119 55.83 10.08 -25.44
CA ALA A 119 56.39 9.19 -24.35
C ALA A 119 57.86 8.64 -24.44
N PRO A 120 58.40 7.74 -23.53
CA PRO A 120 58.05 7.32 -22.14
C PRO A 120 59.25 7.23 -21.12
N ARG A 121 59.00 6.75 -19.87
CA ARG A 121 59.95 6.26 -18.79
C ARG A 121 60.76 7.36 -18.05
N SER A 122 61.14 7.26 -16.75
CA SER A 122 61.69 6.13 -15.95
C SER A 122 61.45 6.26 -14.41
N SER A 123 62.17 5.50 -13.55
CA SER A 123 61.93 5.35 -12.09
C SER A 123 63.18 5.05 -11.23
N ALA A 124 63.35 5.65 -10.03
CA ALA A 124 64.33 5.27 -8.98
C ALA A 124 64.03 5.91 -7.59
N HIS A 125 64.77 5.52 -6.52
CA HIS A 125 64.50 5.83 -5.09
C HIS A 125 65.55 6.74 -4.37
N ILE A 126 65.09 7.62 -3.46
CA ILE A 126 65.40 7.78 -2.00
C ILE A 126 66.86 7.51 -1.53
N PRO A 127 67.59 8.44 -0.84
CA PRO A 127 67.53 8.61 0.65
C PRO A 127 67.80 10.05 1.21
N PRO A 128 67.89 10.31 2.55
CA PRO A 128 67.45 11.60 3.17
C PRO A 128 68.45 12.39 4.06
N GLN A 129 68.06 13.60 4.48
CA GLN A 129 68.55 14.39 5.65
C GLN A 129 67.35 15.19 6.22
N THR A 130 66.98 15.31 7.52
CA THR A 130 67.60 15.35 8.87
C THR A 130 67.96 16.75 9.42
N THR A 131 67.08 17.28 10.28
CA THR A 131 67.43 18.17 11.42
C THR A 131 66.51 17.85 12.62
N THR A 132 66.96 18.14 13.84
CA THR A 132 66.37 17.64 15.10
C THR A 132 66.19 18.73 16.16
N THR A 133 65.13 18.63 16.97
CA THR A 133 65.12 19.05 18.39
C THR A 133 63.99 18.38 19.20
N THR A 134 64.09 18.41 20.53
CA THR A 134 63.35 17.54 21.49
C THR A 134 62.32 18.28 22.38
N PRO A 135 61.41 17.58 23.09
CA PRO A 135 60.12 18.15 23.54
C PRO A 135 60.06 18.65 25.01
N ARG A 136 58.93 19.27 25.38
CA ARG A 136 58.50 19.58 26.76
C ARG A 136 56.98 19.31 26.98
N PRO A 137 56.49 19.19 28.24
CA PRO A 137 55.24 18.49 28.56
C PRO A 137 53.99 19.37 28.83
N LEU A 138 52.86 18.67 29.01
CA LEU A 138 51.50 19.17 29.33
C LEU A 138 51.36 19.84 30.71
N PRO A 139 50.36 20.72 30.86
CA PRO A 139 49.61 20.85 32.11
C PRO A 139 48.07 21.00 31.95
N GLU A 140 47.35 20.50 32.95
CA GLU A 140 45.97 20.87 33.34
C GLU A 140 45.96 21.07 34.88
N PRO A 141 44.89 21.59 35.51
CA PRO A 141 44.09 22.77 35.15
C PRO A 141 44.00 23.75 36.35
N MET A 142 43.37 24.93 36.22
CA MET A 142 42.54 25.57 37.30
C MET A 142 41.96 26.95 36.95
N ALA A 143 40.77 27.18 37.51
CA ALA A 143 39.95 28.39 37.64
C ALA A 143 40.51 29.81 37.35
N SER A 144 39.66 30.63 36.71
CA SER A 144 39.52 32.06 37.02
C SER A 144 38.04 32.50 36.94
N SER A 145 37.62 33.40 37.83
CA SER A 145 36.21 33.80 38.00
C SER A 145 35.99 35.27 37.68
N THR A 146 34.89 35.61 36.99
CA THR A 146 34.30 36.96 37.12
C THR A 146 32.78 36.96 36.99
N THR A 147 32.15 37.63 37.95
CA THR A 147 30.72 37.85 38.20
C THR A 147 29.87 38.37 37.02
N TYR A 148 28.61 37.91 36.95
CA TYR A 148 27.48 38.65 36.37
C TYR A 148 26.54 39.17 37.49
N PRO A 149 25.85 40.31 37.31
CA PRO A 149 24.99 40.91 38.34
C PRO A 149 23.62 40.24 38.44
N SER A 150 23.04 40.25 39.64
CA SER A 150 21.71 39.70 39.92
C SER A 150 20.61 40.77 39.84
N SER A 151 19.50 40.45 39.17
CA SER A 151 18.26 41.23 39.30
C SER A 151 17.01 40.37 39.13
N ARG A 152 16.31 40.14 40.24
CA ARG A 152 14.85 39.96 40.41
C ARG A 152 14.14 38.99 39.44
N GLY A 153 13.62 37.90 40.01
CA GLY A 153 12.83 36.92 39.27
C GLY A 153 11.54 37.48 38.68
N THR A 154 11.08 36.84 37.61
CA THR A 154 9.72 36.95 37.06
C THR A 154 9.25 35.53 36.77
N GLU A 155 7.99 35.21 37.04
CA GLU A 155 7.46 33.85 36.85
C GLU A 155 7.46 33.43 35.37
N PRO A 156 7.56 32.12 35.07
CA PRO A 156 7.43 31.62 33.70
C PRO A 156 6.04 32.00 33.16
N ARG A 157 6.02 32.79 32.08
CA ARG A 157 4.76 33.27 31.49
C ARG A 157 3.87 32.10 31.05
N SER A 158 2.60 32.22 31.39
CA SER A 158 1.54 31.26 31.08
C SER A 158 1.42 30.93 29.60
N SER A 159 0.88 29.74 29.32
CA SER A 159 0.40 29.28 28.01
C SER A 159 -0.22 30.40 27.16
N LEU A 160 0.15 30.43 25.88
CA LEU A 160 -0.55 31.18 24.83
C LEU A 160 -1.32 30.26 23.85
N TYR A 161 -1.58 29.02 24.27
CA TYR A 161 -2.73 28.26 23.78
C TYR A 161 -3.91 28.49 24.73
N PRO A 162 -5.11 28.84 24.23
CA PRO A 162 -6.31 28.78 25.06
C PRO A 162 -6.50 27.32 25.51
N ALA A 163 -6.63 27.11 26.81
CA ALA A 163 -6.96 25.81 27.37
C ALA A 163 -8.46 25.52 27.17
N GLU A 164 -8.88 25.38 25.91
CA GLU A 164 -10.10 24.66 25.61
C GLU A 164 -9.88 23.21 26.06
N LEU A 165 -10.66 22.80 27.06
CA LEU A 165 -10.63 21.44 27.58
C LEU A 165 -10.92 20.47 26.42
N PRO A 166 -10.15 19.38 26.25
CA PRO A 166 -10.45 18.39 25.22
C PRO A 166 -11.89 17.89 25.40
N ILE A 167 -12.55 17.60 24.27
CA ILE A 167 -13.96 17.20 24.26
C ILE A 167 -14.13 16.03 25.23
N SER A 168 -14.93 16.25 26.28
CA SER A 168 -15.05 15.31 27.38
C SER A 168 -15.50 13.94 26.87
N LEU A 169 -14.96 12.86 27.48
CA LEU A 169 -15.40 11.46 27.34
C LEU A 169 -16.87 11.22 27.81
N SER A 170 -17.67 12.27 27.95
CA SER A 170 -19.03 12.30 28.51
C SER A 170 -20.09 11.65 27.62
N ASN A 171 -19.79 11.36 26.36
CA ASN A 171 -20.67 10.59 25.48
C ASN A 171 -19.88 9.60 24.60
N PRO A 172 -19.65 8.35 25.07
CA PRO A 172 -19.08 7.28 24.25
C PRO A 172 -20.07 6.73 23.19
N GLY A 173 -21.23 7.37 22.99
CA GLY A 173 -22.24 6.97 22.01
C GLY A 173 -22.89 5.63 22.34
N ARG A 174 -23.33 4.92 21.29
CA ARG A 174 -23.82 3.54 21.39
C ARG A 174 -22.63 2.63 21.71
N LEU A 175 -22.72 1.96 22.86
CA LEU A 175 -21.79 0.90 23.25
C LEU A 175 -22.30 -0.44 22.70
N VAL A 176 -21.39 -1.22 22.12
CA VAL A 176 -21.67 -2.56 21.59
C VAL A 176 -20.83 -3.59 22.35
N ARG A 177 -21.45 -4.68 22.78
CA ARG A 177 -20.84 -5.78 23.54
C ARG A 177 -20.73 -7.02 22.66
N ILE A 178 -19.51 -7.40 22.34
CA ILE A 178 -19.20 -8.58 21.51
C ILE A 178 -18.84 -9.72 22.46
N TYR A 179 -19.64 -10.79 22.49
CA TYR A 179 -19.42 -11.97 23.33
C TYR A 179 -18.66 -13.03 22.52
N ALA A 180 -17.35 -13.15 22.76
CA ALA A 180 -16.42 -14.00 22.01
C ALA A 180 -16.15 -15.34 22.70
N GLY A 181 -16.25 -16.44 21.96
CA GLY A 181 -15.90 -17.79 22.44
C GLY A 181 -14.42 -17.93 22.78
N LYS A 182 -13.55 -17.50 21.86
CA LYS A 182 -12.12 -17.28 22.06
C LYS A 182 -11.75 -15.87 21.56
N LEU A 183 -10.74 -15.25 22.16
CA LEU A 183 -10.13 -13.99 21.74
C LEU A 183 -8.61 -14.18 21.61
N PHE A 184 -8.02 -13.87 20.46
CA PHE A 184 -6.57 -13.93 20.28
C PHE A 184 -5.88 -12.69 20.87
N ASP A 185 -4.90 -12.92 21.74
CA ASP A 185 -3.98 -11.91 22.26
C ASP A 185 -2.61 -12.00 21.54
N PRO A 186 -2.25 -11.03 20.68
CA PRO A 186 -0.99 -11.02 19.94
C PRO A 186 0.23 -10.61 20.78
N HIS A 187 0.05 -10.14 22.02
CA HIS A 187 1.15 -9.95 22.97
C HIS A 187 1.46 -11.25 23.73
N ALA A 188 0.42 -11.96 24.19
CA ALA A 188 0.57 -13.21 24.93
C ALA A 188 0.73 -14.46 24.03
N LEU A 189 0.46 -14.33 22.72
CA LEU A 189 0.40 -15.41 21.73
C LEU A 189 -0.60 -16.52 22.10
N GLN A 190 -1.75 -16.13 22.67
CA GLN A 190 -2.70 -17.05 23.30
C GLN A 190 -4.16 -16.80 22.86
N LEU A 191 -4.96 -17.86 22.92
CA LEU A 191 -6.42 -17.80 22.75
C LEU A 191 -7.08 -17.74 24.12
N LEU A 192 -7.54 -16.55 24.50
CA LEU A 192 -8.23 -16.28 25.76
C LEU A 192 -9.70 -16.71 25.65
N PRO A 193 -10.20 -17.68 26.44
CA PRO A 193 -11.59 -18.12 26.36
C PRO A 193 -12.57 -17.08 26.94
N GLN A 194 -13.81 -17.08 26.46
CA GLN A 194 -14.96 -16.35 27.03
C GLN A 194 -14.64 -14.89 27.38
N ARG A 195 -14.54 -14.02 26.35
CA ARG A 195 -14.26 -12.59 26.51
C ARG A 195 -15.41 -11.72 26.00
N VAL A 196 -15.80 -10.71 26.77
CA VAL A 196 -16.62 -9.59 26.26
C VAL A 196 -15.68 -8.50 25.83
N VAL A 197 -15.84 -8.03 24.58
CA VAL A 197 -15.22 -6.81 24.08
C VAL A 197 -16.29 -5.74 24.03
N THR A 198 -16.11 -4.64 24.76
CA THR A 198 -17.01 -3.48 24.69
C THR A 198 -16.42 -2.43 23.76
N VAL A 199 -17.17 -2.03 22.75
CA VAL A 199 -16.80 -1.08 21.70
C VAL A 199 -17.65 0.18 21.80
N SER A 200 -17.05 1.35 21.56
CA SER A 200 -17.77 2.60 21.29
C SER A 200 -17.92 2.77 19.77
N GLU A 201 -19.15 2.76 19.27
CA GLU A 201 -19.41 3.06 17.84
C GLU A 201 -19.09 4.53 17.51
N ALA A 202 -19.16 5.44 18.48
CA ALA A 202 -18.88 6.86 18.27
C ALA A 202 -17.38 7.18 18.21
N LEU A 203 -16.57 6.64 19.13
CA LEU A 203 -15.11 6.84 19.13
C LEU A 203 -14.40 5.91 18.14
N GLY A 204 -15.05 4.82 17.73
CA GLY A 204 -14.45 3.75 16.94
C GLY A 204 -13.41 2.92 17.69
N LEU A 205 -13.44 2.97 19.03
CA LEU A 205 -12.45 2.36 19.94
C LEU A 205 -13.03 1.20 20.76
N VAL A 206 -12.15 0.28 21.17
CA VAL A 206 -12.40 -0.66 22.26
C VAL A 206 -12.31 0.09 23.61
N VAL A 207 -13.30 -0.12 24.47
CA VAL A 207 -13.48 0.57 25.77
C VAL A 207 -13.17 -0.35 26.96
N ASP A 208 -13.49 -1.64 26.83
CA ASP A 208 -13.24 -2.67 27.85
C ASP A 208 -13.05 -4.06 27.20
N VAL A 209 -12.25 -4.92 27.84
CA VAL A 209 -12.05 -6.33 27.47
C VAL A 209 -11.92 -7.15 28.75
N ARG A 210 -12.91 -8.00 29.02
CA ARG A 210 -12.99 -8.77 30.28
C ARG A 210 -13.51 -10.20 30.08
N PRO A 211 -13.25 -11.13 31.02
CA PRO A 211 -13.97 -12.40 31.05
C PRO A 211 -15.48 -12.21 31.29
N TYR A 212 -16.29 -13.17 30.83
CA TYR A 212 -17.67 -13.38 31.27
C TYR A 212 -17.86 -14.79 31.84
N ALA A 213 -18.86 -14.94 32.72
CA ALA A 213 -19.35 -16.26 33.11
C ALA A 213 -20.47 -16.71 32.14
N GLU A 214 -20.59 -18.00 31.88
CA GLU A 214 -21.57 -18.57 30.93
C GLU A 214 -23.03 -18.15 31.18
N GLY A 215 -23.38 -17.95 32.47
CA GLY A 215 -24.69 -17.42 32.88
C GLY A 215 -24.92 -15.94 32.52
N GLU A 216 -23.88 -15.13 32.34
CA GLU A 216 -24.00 -13.74 31.86
C GLU A 216 -24.44 -13.73 30.40
N ALA A 217 -23.74 -14.48 29.54
CA ALA A 217 -24.07 -14.58 28.12
C ALA A 217 -25.43 -15.25 27.89
N SER A 218 -25.77 -16.25 28.71
CA SER A 218 -27.08 -16.92 28.68
C SER A 218 -28.26 -16.03 29.11
N ALA A 219 -28.00 -14.87 29.75
CA ALA A 219 -29.01 -13.90 30.12
C ALA A 219 -29.27 -12.83 29.03
N VAL A 220 -28.50 -12.84 27.93
CA VAL A 220 -28.63 -11.87 26.83
C VAL A 220 -29.53 -12.44 25.72
N ASP A 221 -30.63 -11.76 25.44
CA ASP A 221 -31.47 -12.04 24.26
C ASP A 221 -30.82 -11.40 23.02
N PHE A 222 -29.84 -12.08 22.43
CA PHE A 222 -29.11 -11.64 21.23
C PHE A 222 -29.99 -11.44 19.98
N ALA A 223 -31.25 -11.89 20.01
CA ALA A 223 -32.22 -11.65 18.94
C ALA A 223 -33.02 -10.34 19.14
N ARG A 224 -32.85 -9.65 20.27
CA ARG A 224 -33.53 -8.38 20.60
C ARG A 224 -32.58 -7.28 21.06
N ASP A 225 -31.48 -7.62 21.73
CA ASP A 225 -30.47 -6.67 22.15
C ASP A 225 -29.54 -6.35 20.97
N GLU A 226 -29.89 -5.35 20.16
CA GLU A 226 -29.04 -4.88 19.06
C GLU A 226 -27.67 -4.32 19.53
N THR A 227 -27.46 -4.11 20.83
CA THR A 227 -26.16 -3.71 21.40
C THR A 227 -25.32 -4.91 21.82
N ALA A 228 -25.81 -6.13 21.61
CA ALA A 228 -25.07 -7.38 21.81
C ALA A 228 -24.80 -8.07 20.47
N ILE A 229 -23.57 -8.55 20.29
CA ILE A 229 -23.17 -9.38 19.15
C ILE A 229 -22.72 -10.73 19.69
N ASP A 230 -23.39 -11.79 19.24
CA ASP A 230 -23.06 -13.17 19.58
C ASP A 230 -21.96 -13.69 18.65
N LEU A 231 -20.79 -13.98 19.22
CA LEU A 231 -19.67 -14.66 18.56
C LEU A 231 -19.14 -15.78 19.48
N ARG A 232 -20.01 -16.39 20.29
CA ARG A 232 -19.66 -17.40 21.30
C ARG A 232 -19.14 -18.71 20.68
N ASP A 233 -19.57 -19.00 19.45
CA ASP A 233 -19.11 -20.15 18.66
C ASP A 233 -17.93 -19.80 17.73
N ALA A 234 -17.34 -18.62 17.87
CA ALA A 234 -16.27 -18.11 17.01
C ALA A 234 -15.01 -17.70 17.79
N THR A 235 -13.89 -17.63 17.07
CA THR A 235 -12.64 -17.03 17.55
C THR A 235 -12.52 -15.61 17.01
N VAL A 236 -12.49 -14.63 17.92
CA VAL A 236 -12.32 -13.21 17.63
C VAL A 236 -10.83 -12.86 17.58
N LEU A 237 -10.46 -12.06 16.58
CA LEU A 237 -9.10 -11.65 16.23
C LEU A 237 -9.07 -10.13 16.01
N PRO A 238 -7.95 -9.44 16.28
CA PRO A 238 -7.74 -8.10 15.73
C PRO A 238 -7.83 -8.16 14.20
N GLY A 239 -8.30 -7.09 13.57
CA GLY A 239 -8.36 -6.98 12.11
C GLY A 239 -7.00 -7.19 11.45
N PHE A 240 -6.99 -7.91 10.32
CA PHE A 240 -5.76 -8.26 9.63
C PHE A 240 -5.15 -7.06 8.91
N VAL A 241 -3.84 -7.12 8.70
CA VAL A 241 -3.03 -6.10 8.06
C VAL A 241 -2.25 -6.73 6.91
N ASP A 242 -2.32 -6.12 5.71
CA ASP A 242 -1.46 -6.47 4.57
C ASP A 242 -0.43 -5.37 4.37
N ALA A 243 0.84 -5.66 4.62
CA ALA A 243 1.94 -4.72 4.50
C ALA A 243 2.36 -4.45 3.04
N HIS A 244 1.80 -5.13 2.03
CA HIS A 244 2.23 -5.01 0.64
C HIS A 244 1.08 -5.31 -0.33
N VAL A 245 0.37 -4.27 -0.76
CA VAL A 245 -0.67 -4.35 -1.80
C VAL A 245 -0.43 -3.37 -2.94
N HIS A 246 -1.12 -3.60 -4.05
CA HIS A 246 -1.26 -2.69 -5.18
C HIS A 246 -2.74 -2.66 -5.60
N LEU A 247 -3.56 -1.77 -5.02
CA LEU A 247 -5.01 -1.72 -5.30
C LEU A 247 -5.34 -1.29 -6.74
N PHE A 248 -4.39 -0.69 -7.45
CA PHE A 248 -4.53 -0.32 -8.86
C PHE A 248 -4.10 -1.42 -9.84
N LEU A 249 -3.68 -2.58 -9.33
CA LEU A 249 -3.44 -3.80 -10.11
C LEU A 249 -4.52 -4.86 -9.84
N HIS A 250 -4.75 -5.68 -10.85
CA HIS A 250 -5.56 -6.90 -10.79
C HIS A 250 -4.78 -8.10 -11.38
N PRO A 251 -5.30 -9.34 -11.32
CA PRO A 251 -4.47 -10.53 -11.52
C PRO A 251 -3.79 -10.60 -12.89
N TYR A 252 -2.49 -10.95 -12.89
CA TYR A 252 -1.73 -11.08 -14.14
C TYR A 252 -2.19 -12.25 -15.03
N ALA A 253 -3.00 -13.16 -14.47
CA ALA A 253 -3.72 -14.20 -15.22
C ALA A 253 -5.01 -13.69 -15.91
N GLU A 254 -5.52 -12.50 -15.57
CA GLU A 254 -6.63 -11.83 -16.25
C GLU A 254 -6.13 -10.86 -17.33
N THR A 255 -5.13 -10.02 -17.01
CA THR A 255 -4.50 -9.08 -17.95
C THR A 255 -3.05 -8.87 -17.56
N SER A 256 -2.11 -8.88 -18.51
CA SER A 256 -0.69 -8.66 -18.21
C SER A 256 -0.47 -7.25 -17.62
N TRP A 257 0.57 -7.09 -16.80
CA TRP A 257 0.88 -5.80 -16.18
C TRP A 257 1.08 -4.67 -17.20
N GLU A 258 1.81 -4.92 -18.31
CA GLU A 258 2.01 -3.89 -19.34
C GLU A 258 0.68 -3.49 -20.01
N ASP A 259 -0.25 -4.43 -20.19
CA ASP A 259 -1.59 -4.13 -20.72
C ASP A 259 -2.44 -3.35 -19.70
N GLN A 260 -2.39 -3.70 -18.41
CA GLN A 260 -3.08 -2.94 -17.35
C GLN A 260 -2.62 -1.49 -17.29
N LEU A 261 -1.31 -1.24 -17.49
CA LEU A 261 -0.79 0.13 -17.50
C LEU A 261 -1.13 0.88 -18.79
N THR A 262 -1.00 0.23 -19.94
CA THR A 262 -1.03 0.92 -21.25
C THR A 262 -2.39 0.92 -21.95
N LYS A 263 -3.34 0.07 -21.52
CA LYS A 263 -4.65 -0.10 -22.18
C LYS A 263 -5.85 0.19 -21.27
N GLU A 264 -5.73 0.00 -19.95
CA GLU A 264 -6.79 0.38 -19.01
C GLU A 264 -6.69 1.86 -18.61
N SER A 265 -7.82 2.56 -18.61
CA SER A 265 -7.84 3.99 -18.27
C SER A 265 -7.65 4.22 -16.76
N LEU A 266 -7.07 5.37 -16.37
CA LEU A 266 -6.95 5.77 -14.96
C LEU A 266 -8.31 5.73 -14.22
N VAL A 267 -9.39 6.10 -14.90
CA VAL A 267 -10.76 6.06 -14.36
C VAL A 267 -11.21 4.62 -14.10
N GLU A 268 -10.99 3.73 -15.06
CA GLU A 268 -11.30 2.31 -14.92
C GLU A 268 -10.52 1.68 -13.77
N ARG A 269 -9.20 1.86 -13.73
CA ARG A 269 -8.33 1.34 -12.67
C ARG A 269 -8.70 1.89 -11.29
N THR A 270 -9.10 3.16 -11.21
CA THR A 270 -9.60 3.77 -9.95
C THR A 270 -10.93 3.15 -9.51
N VAL A 271 -11.87 2.91 -10.43
CA VAL A 271 -13.14 2.23 -10.13
C VAL A 271 -12.88 0.78 -9.70
N ARG A 272 -11.99 0.07 -10.40
CA ARG A 272 -11.54 -1.30 -10.11
C ARG A 272 -10.93 -1.39 -8.70
N ALA A 273 -10.09 -0.42 -8.33
CA ALA A 273 -9.50 -0.30 -6.99
C ALA A 273 -10.54 -0.20 -5.86
N THR A 274 -11.71 0.42 -6.10
CA THR A 274 -12.80 0.44 -5.09
C THR A 274 -13.37 -0.95 -4.81
N VAL A 275 -13.47 -1.80 -5.83
CA VAL A 275 -13.92 -3.19 -5.70
C VAL A 275 -12.87 -4.03 -5.00
N HIS A 276 -11.59 -3.81 -5.29
CA HIS A 276 -10.46 -4.45 -4.63
C HIS A 276 -10.41 -4.09 -3.13
N ALA A 277 -10.52 -2.81 -2.78
CA ALA A 277 -10.60 -2.37 -1.39
C ALA A 277 -11.76 -3.01 -0.61
N LYS A 278 -12.95 -3.15 -1.23
CA LYS A 278 -14.09 -3.85 -0.60
C LYS A 278 -13.78 -5.33 -0.39
N ARG A 279 -13.27 -6.04 -1.40
CA ARG A 279 -12.94 -7.48 -1.31
C ARG A 279 -11.95 -7.77 -0.18
N THR A 280 -10.89 -6.97 -0.10
CA THR A 280 -9.86 -7.08 0.94
C THR A 280 -10.43 -6.87 2.34
N LEU A 281 -11.31 -5.87 2.54
CA LEU A 281 -12.03 -5.70 3.82
C LEU A 281 -12.94 -6.88 4.15
N MET A 282 -13.69 -7.41 3.18
CA MET A 282 -14.59 -8.55 3.41
C MET A 282 -13.87 -9.89 3.64
N ALA A 283 -12.57 -9.95 3.32
CA ALA A 283 -11.65 -11.03 3.70
C ALA A 283 -11.06 -10.86 5.12
N GLY A 284 -11.37 -9.77 5.82
CA GLY A 284 -10.95 -9.51 7.20
C GLY A 284 -9.75 -8.56 7.36
N TYR A 285 -9.26 -7.97 6.27
CA TYR A 285 -8.15 -7.02 6.32
C TYR A 285 -8.67 -5.60 6.57
N THR A 286 -8.47 -5.10 7.80
CA THR A 286 -8.96 -3.77 8.19
C THR A 286 -7.95 -2.67 7.94
N ALA A 287 -6.68 -2.99 7.66
CA ALA A 287 -5.65 -2.04 7.24
C ALA A 287 -4.74 -2.63 6.14
N VAL A 288 -4.27 -1.79 5.22
CA VAL A 288 -3.27 -2.18 4.19
C VAL A 288 -2.29 -1.03 3.91
N ARG A 289 -1.07 -1.39 3.50
CA ARG A 289 -0.08 -0.45 2.94
C ARG A 289 0.10 -0.74 1.45
N ASP A 290 -0.32 0.22 0.63
CA ASP A 290 -0.09 0.20 -0.81
C ASP A 290 1.31 0.73 -1.11
N LEU A 291 2.08 -0.07 -1.87
CA LEU A 291 3.48 0.21 -2.15
C LEU A 291 3.75 0.67 -3.58
N GLY A 292 2.71 0.98 -4.37
CA GLY A 292 2.88 1.56 -5.69
C GLY A 292 1.56 1.75 -6.43
N THR A 293 1.31 2.97 -6.91
CA THR A 293 0.18 3.25 -7.81
C THR A 293 0.28 2.57 -9.18
N GLU A 294 1.44 2.01 -9.54
CA GLU A 294 1.64 1.20 -10.75
C GLU A 294 1.13 1.91 -12.02
N GLY A 295 1.55 3.15 -12.20
CA GLY A 295 1.13 4.03 -13.30
C GLY A 295 -0.19 4.76 -13.10
N ALA A 296 -0.92 4.53 -12.01
CA ALA A 296 -2.10 5.33 -11.64
C ALA A 296 -1.76 6.70 -10.99
N GLU A 297 -0.62 7.28 -11.36
CA GLU A 297 -0.10 8.58 -10.90
C GLU A 297 -0.20 8.78 -9.36
N ASP A 298 -1.02 9.74 -8.92
CA ASP A 298 -1.24 10.15 -7.52
C ASP A 298 -2.63 9.72 -7.00
N ALA A 299 -3.25 8.73 -7.64
CA ALA A 299 -4.63 8.32 -7.34
C ALA A 299 -4.79 7.63 -5.97
N ASP A 300 -3.73 7.05 -5.40
CA ASP A 300 -3.73 6.45 -4.07
C ASP A 300 -4.07 7.49 -2.98
N ILE A 301 -3.47 8.67 -3.05
CA ILE A 301 -3.69 9.78 -2.11
C ILE A 301 -5.18 10.16 -2.04
N GLN A 302 -5.89 10.13 -3.18
CA GLN A 302 -7.32 10.43 -3.24
C GLN A 302 -8.18 9.20 -2.91
N LEU A 303 -7.77 8.00 -3.29
CA LEU A 303 -8.44 6.75 -2.91
C LEU A 303 -8.43 6.57 -1.38
N ARG A 304 -7.34 6.94 -0.70
CA ARG A 304 -7.25 7.01 0.77
C ARG A 304 -8.39 7.82 1.38
N LYS A 305 -8.64 9.01 0.85
CA LYS A 305 -9.72 9.92 1.31
C LYS A 305 -11.12 9.34 1.05
N CYS A 306 -11.25 8.41 0.12
CA CYS A 306 -12.51 7.70 -0.15
C CYS A 306 -12.70 6.48 0.78
N LEU A 307 -11.63 5.86 1.28
CA LEU A 307 -11.62 4.63 2.09
C LEU A 307 -11.47 4.84 3.61
N SER A 308 -10.75 5.89 4.00
CA SER A 308 -10.26 6.15 5.35
C SER A 308 -10.62 7.57 5.79
N GLY A 309 -10.76 7.79 7.10
CA GLY A 309 -11.23 9.06 7.68
C GLY A 309 -12.65 8.99 8.23
N PRO A 310 -13.19 10.08 8.78
CA PRO A 310 -14.45 10.07 9.54
C PRO A 310 -15.71 9.87 8.68
N ASN A 311 -15.64 10.13 7.37
CA ASN A 311 -16.76 9.96 6.43
C ASN A 311 -16.25 9.34 5.10
N PRO A 312 -15.91 8.04 5.07
CA PRO A 312 -15.47 7.38 3.85
C PRO A 312 -16.62 7.25 2.85
N LEU A 313 -16.33 7.45 1.57
CA LEU A 313 -17.29 7.35 0.47
C LEU A 313 -17.58 5.90 0.06
N ILE A 314 -16.64 4.99 0.31
CA ILE A 314 -16.69 3.58 -0.08
C ILE A 314 -16.13 2.67 1.03
N PRO A 315 -16.61 1.42 1.13
CA PRO A 315 -16.09 0.46 2.12
C PRO A 315 -14.71 -0.09 1.72
N GLY A 316 -13.78 -0.10 2.68
CA GLY A 316 -12.49 -0.77 2.56
C GLY A 316 -11.58 -0.54 3.79
N PRO A 317 -10.32 -1.02 3.76
CA PRO A 317 -9.38 -0.91 4.88
C PRO A 317 -8.96 0.54 5.20
N ARG A 318 -8.27 0.74 6.34
CA ARG A 318 -7.36 1.87 6.56
C ARG A 318 -6.26 1.78 5.51
N TYR A 319 -6.01 2.86 4.78
CA TYR A 319 -5.19 2.81 3.57
C TYR A 319 -3.96 3.69 3.74
N PHE A 320 -2.78 3.07 3.77
CA PHE A 320 -1.49 3.75 3.87
C PHE A 320 -0.81 3.79 2.50
N CYS A 321 -0.39 4.97 2.07
CA CYS A 321 0.00 5.28 0.69
C CYS A 321 1.50 5.51 0.53
N ALA A 322 2.16 4.79 -0.38
CA ALA A 322 3.55 5.06 -0.78
C ALA A 322 3.69 5.88 -2.08
N ASN A 323 2.59 6.29 -2.71
CA ASN A 323 2.56 6.95 -4.01
C ASN A 323 3.25 6.12 -5.12
N ARG A 324 3.99 6.76 -6.03
CA ARG A 324 4.72 6.09 -7.10
C ARG A 324 6.05 5.57 -6.55
N ALA A 325 6.35 4.28 -6.74
CA ALA A 325 7.67 3.76 -6.39
C ALA A 325 8.80 4.60 -7.04
N ILE A 326 9.87 4.88 -6.30
CA ILE A 326 11.03 5.64 -6.81
C ILE A 326 12.04 4.64 -7.41
N ILE A 327 12.48 4.92 -8.64
CA ILE A 327 13.24 4.01 -9.51
C ILE A 327 14.34 4.79 -10.27
N ALA A 328 15.43 4.12 -10.65
CA ALA A 328 16.43 4.69 -11.57
C ALA A 328 15.93 4.65 -13.02
N SER A 329 16.40 5.56 -13.88
CA SER A 329 15.98 5.65 -15.28
C SER A 329 16.21 4.35 -16.09
N GLY A 330 15.29 4.03 -17.00
CA GLY A 330 15.31 2.83 -17.84
C GLY A 330 15.20 1.47 -17.12
N SER A 331 15.22 1.42 -15.79
CA SER A 331 15.23 0.17 -15.02
C SER A 331 13.84 -0.49 -14.93
N TYR A 332 12.78 0.30 -14.74
CA TYR A 332 11.38 -0.14 -14.64
C TYR A 332 10.51 0.35 -15.82
N GLY A 333 9.21 0.03 -15.79
CA GLY A 333 8.18 0.61 -16.64
C GLY A 333 7.71 -0.33 -17.76
N PRO A 334 6.55 -0.06 -18.36
CA PRO A 334 6.24 -0.59 -19.70
C PRO A 334 7.25 0.04 -20.67
N LYS A 335 7.84 -0.74 -21.58
CA LYS A 335 9.01 -0.27 -22.36
C LYS A 335 8.79 -0.46 -23.85
N SER A 336 8.59 0.64 -24.58
CA SER A 336 8.40 0.57 -26.04
C SER A 336 9.50 -0.22 -26.73
N LEU A 337 9.12 -1.27 -27.46
CA LEU A 337 10.03 -2.08 -28.29
C LEU A 337 10.43 -1.35 -29.58
N LEU A 338 9.58 -0.44 -30.07
CA LEU A 338 9.82 0.33 -31.31
C LEU A 338 10.58 1.64 -31.04
N ARG A 339 10.31 2.32 -29.93
CA ARG A 339 10.89 3.62 -29.59
C ARG A 339 11.86 3.49 -28.41
N LEU A 340 12.98 2.82 -28.65
CA LEU A 340 13.96 2.47 -27.61
C LEU A 340 14.50 3.68 -26.81
N HIS A 341 14.47 4.88 -27.39
CA HIS A 341 14.90 6.14 -26.77
C HIS A 341 13.82 6.79 -25.87
N GLN A 342 12.64 6.17 -25.71
CA GLN A 342 11.55 6.67 -24.89
C GLN A 342 11.39 5.76 -23.66
N ASP A 343 11.30 6.39 -22.49
CA ASP A 343 10.82 5.73 -21.27
C ASP A 343 9.30 5.66 -21.29
N GLY A 344 8.76 4.55 -20.79
CA GLY A 344 7.32 4.29 -20.84
C GLY A 344 6.81 3.83 -22.21
N ILE A 345 5.48 3.87 -22.34
CA ILE A 345 4.75 3.71 -23.60
C ILE A 345 3.71 4.84 -23.68
N GLU A 346 3.80 5.66 -24.73
CA GLU A 346 2.92 6.84 -24.96
C GLU A 346 2.82 7.83 -23.79
N GLY A 347 3.86 7.89 -22.94
CA GLY A 347 3.93 8.72 -21.74
C GLY A 347 3.52 8.01 -20.44
N VAL A 348 2.88 6.83 -20.54
CA VAL A 348 2.57 5.98 -19.39
C VAL A 348 3.86 5.42 -18.80
N THR A 349 4.05 5.62 -17.49
CA THR A 349 5.20 5.13 -16.72
C THR A 349 4.69 4.50 -15.41
N GLY A 350 5.13 3.28 -15.07
CA GLY A 350 4.62 2.57 -13.89
C GLY A 350 5.01 3.20 -12.54
N ALA A 351 6.13 3.93 -12.51
CA ALA A 351 6.75 4.44 -11.29
C ALA A 351 7.46 5.78 -11.58
N GLN A 352 8.09 6.40 -10.58
CA GLN A 352 8.76 7.71 -10.72
C GLN A 352 10.28 7.56 -10.88
N PHE A 353 10.79 7.92 -12.05
CA PHE A 353 12.23 8.00 -12.31
C PHE A 353 12.90 9.12 -11.50
N ALA A 354 14.07 8.82 -10.94
CA ALA A 354 14.99 9.76 -10.31
C ALA A 354 16.43 9.25 -10.44
N ASP A 355 17.35 10.09 -10.89
CA ASP A 355 18.78 9.76 -11.01
C ASP A 355 19.62 10.80 -10.25
N GLY A 356 20.59 10.35 -9.45
CA GLY A 356 21.38 11.18 -8.58
C GLY A 356 20.65 11.61 -7.29
N GLU A 357 21.44 11.91 -6.27
CA GLU A 357 20.97 12.26 -4.92
C GLU A 357 19.99 13.45 -4.92
N VAL A 358 20.15 14.41 -5.83
CA VAL A 358 19.30 15.61 -5.91
C VAL A 358 17.88 15.28 -6.38
N GLU A 359 17.73 14.52 -7.47
CA GLU A 359 16.40 14.13 -7.97
C GLU A 359 15.75 13.10 -7.04
N CYS A 360 16.54 12.24 -6.39
CA CYS A 360 16.08 11.33 -5.33
C CYS A 360 15.43 12.11 -4.15
N VAL A 361 16.14 13.10 -3.60
CA VAL A 361 15.64 13.95 -2.50
C VAL A 361 14.41 14.77 -2.93
N LYS A 362 14.39 15.24 -4.17
CA LYS A 362 13.27 15.98 -4.77
C LYS A 362 12.04 15.10 -5.01
N ALA A 363 12.22 13.84 -5.42
CA ALA A 363 11.15 12.86 -5.56
C ALA A 363 10.48 12.58 -4.21
N VAL A 364 11.29 12.25 -3.18
CA VAL A 364 10.80 12.07 -1.81
C VAL A 364 10.02 13.30 -1.32
N ARG A 365 10.60 14.50 -1.46
CA ARG A 365 9.93 15.76 -1.07
C ARG A 365 8.63 16.02 -1.84
N ARG A 366 8.53 15.63 -3.12
CA ARG A 366 7.29 15.72 -3.91
C ARG A 366 6.21 14.79 -3.36
N GLN A 367 6.55 13.53 -3.10
CA GLN A 367 5.60 12.49 -2.71
C GLN A 367 5.08 12.71 -1.28
N VAL A 368 5.97 13.01 -0.33
CA VAL A 368 5.54 13.41 1.03
C VAL A 368 4.78 14.74 0.99
N GLY A 369 5.16 15.69 0.11
CA GLY A 369 4.42 16.93 -0.11
C GLY A 369 3.03 16.76 -0.74
N ALA A 370 2.80 15.67 -1.48
CA ALA A 370 1.48 15.23 -1.93
C ALA A 370 0.69 14.48 -0.83
N GLY A 371 1.34 14.13 0.28
CA GLY A 371 0.75 13.49 1.45
C GLY A 371 0.93 11.97 1.51
N ALA A 372 1.96 11.39 0.87
CA ALA A 372 2.27 9.97 1.05
C ALA A 372 2.64 9.65 2.52
N ASP A 373 2.12 8.52 3.04
CA ASP A 373 2.43 8.00 4.38
C ASP A 373 3.80 7.31 4.43
N TRP A 374 4.27 6.83 3.27
CA TRP A 374 5.46 6.02 3.06
C TRP A 374 6.23 6.48 1.82
N ILE A 375 7.48 6.05 1.69
CA ILE A 375 8.21 6.04 0.41
C ILE A 375 8.55 4.60 0.04
N LYS A 376 8.11 4.12 -1.13
CA LYS A 376 8.65 2.91 -1.75
C LYS A 376 9.86 3.31 -2.58
N ALA A 377 11.05 2.89 -2.19
CA ALA A 377 12.24 2.98 -3.01
C ALA A 377 12.55 1.59 -3.59
N SER A 378 12.72 1.49 -4.91
CA SER A 378 13.03 0.22 -5.56
C SER A 378 14.54 -0.04 -5.54
N LEU A 379 15.00 -0.90 -4.62
CA LEU A 379 16.37 -0.91 -4.11
C LEU A 379 17.04 -2.28 -4.28
N VAL A 380 17.58 -2.46 -5.49
CA VAL A 380 18.14 -3.70 -6.05
C VAL A 380 17.07 -4.63 -6.61
N TYR A 381 17.10 -4.73 -7.95
CA TYR A 381 16.21 -5.57 -8.73
C TYR A 381 16.51 -7.05 -8.52
N VAL A 382 15.50 -7.78 -8.06
CA VAL A 382 14.99 -8.93 -8.83
C VAL A 382 13.45 -8.96 -8.77
N TYR A 383 12.86 -9.30 -9.92
CA TYR A 383 11.70 -10.15 -10.16
C TYR A 383 11.77 -10.51 -11.66
N ALA A 384 10.94 -11.44 -12.17
CA ALA A 384 11.12 -12.00 -13.52
C ALA A 384 10.99 -10.99 -14.69
N ASP A 385 10.38 -9.83 -14.44
CA ASP A 385 9.90 -8.91 -15.49
C ASP A 385 10.79 -7.68 -15.69
N TYR A 386 11.35 -7.10 -14.63
CA TYR A 386 12.02 -5.78 -14.69
C TYR A 386 13.52 -5.86 -14.89
N ARG A 387 13.88 -6.28 -16.10
CA ARG A 387 15.26 -6.53 -16.52
C ARG A 387 15.94 -5.22 -16.92
N VAL A 388 17.04 -4.87 -16.26
CA VAL A 388 17.98 -3.87 -16.78
C VAL A 388 18.67 -4.52 -17.98
N ARG A 389 18.37 -4.00 -19.18
CA ARG A 389 18.61 -4.64 -20.50
C ARG A 389 17.58 -5.73 -20.89
N THR A 390 16.28 -5.58 -20.56
CA THR A 390 15.16 -6.37 -21.17
C THR A 390 15.36 -6.56 -22.68
N ARG A 391 15.64 -5.46 -23.37
CA ARG A 391 15.87 -5.34 -24.82
C ARG A 391 17.12 -6.08 -25.35
N MET A 392 17.77 -6.92 -24.54
CA MET A 392 18.82 -7.87 -24.96
C MET A 392 18.34 -9.33 -25.00
N ALA A 393 17.07 -9.63 -24.69
CA ALA A 393 16.53 -11.00 -24.68
C ALA A 393 16.79 -11.78 -25.98
N ASP A 394 16.68 -11.11 -27.14
CA ASP A 394 16.90 -11.71 -28.46
C ASP A 394 18.36 -12.13 -28.73
N VAL A 395 19.31 -11.59 -27.96
CA VAL A 395 20.77 -11.81 -28.14
C VAL A 395 21.45 -12.42 -26.91
N SER A 396 20.77 -12.46 -25.76
CA SER A 396 21.23 -13.12 -24.55
C SER A 396 20.05 -13.45 -23.66
N THR A 397 19.86 -14.73 -23.32
CA THR A 397 18.83 -15.14 -22.36
C THR A 397 19.23 -14.80 -20.92
N LYS A 398 20.51 -14.91 -20.55
CA LYS A 398 20.97 -14.79 -19.16
C LYS A 398 21.29 -13.36 -18.67
N LEU A 399 21.65 -12.43 -19.57
CA LEU A 399 22.00 -11.05 -19.18
C LEU A 399 20.80 -10.14 -18.84
N PRO A 400 19.61 -10.32 -19.46
CA PRO A 400 18.38 -9.69 -18.98
C PRO A 400 17.98 -10.28 -17.62
N ASP A 401 18.12 -11.58 -17.43
CA ASP A 401 17.70 -12.30 -16.22
C ASP A 401 18.66 -12.09 -15.02
N SER A 402 19.72 -11.29 -15.19
CA SER A 402 20.71 -11.03 -14.14
C SER A 402 20.28 -9.93 -13.19
N ALA A 403 20.19 -10.26 -11.90
CA ALA A 403 20.06 -9.32 -10.79
C ALA A 403 21.13 -8.22 -10.86
N VAL A 404 20.74 -6.94 -10.79
CA VAL A 404 21.68 -5.81 -10.73
C VAL A 404 21.21 -4.70 -9.80
N GLN A 405 22.18 -4.08 -9.12
CA GLN A 405 21.97 -2.86 -8.37
C GLN A 405 21.83 -1.66 -9.33
N THR A 406 20.82 -0.83 -9.08
CA THR A 406 20.46 0.32 -9.94
C THR A 406 20.64 1.68 -9.27
N PHE A 407 20.41 1.77 -7.96
CA PHE A 407 20.77 2.94 -7.15
C PHE A 407 22.11 2.71 -6.46
N ALA A 408 22.97 3.72 -6.46
CA ALA A 408 24.15 3.80 -5.62
C ALA A 408 23.75 3.96 -4.13
N SER A 409 24.61 3.50 -3.23
CA SER A 409 24.38 3.59 -1.78
C SER A 409 24.24 5.03 -1.26
N SER A 410 24.73 6.04 -1.99
CA SER A 410 24.55 7.44 -1.60
C SER A 410 23.17 7.99 -2.00
N GLU A 411 22.66 7.63 -3.18
CA GLU A 411 21.30 7.94 -3.63
C GLU A 411 20.25 7.35 -2.67
N LEU A 412 20.46 6.10 -2.24
CA LEU A 412 19.68 5.46 -1.17
C LEU A 412 19.70 6.28 0.12
N ARG A 413 20.89 6.59 0.66
CA ARG A 413 21.00 7.35 1.91
C ARG A 413 20.42 8.76 1.77
N ALA A 414 20.46 9.36 0.59
CA ALA A 414 19.82 10.65 0.31
C ALA A 414 18.28 10.54 0.34
N MET A 415 17.68 9.49 -0.26
CA MET A 415 16.24 9.22 -0.14
C MET A 415 15.82 9.00 1.32
N VAL A 416 16.52 8.12 2.04
CA VAL A 416 16.18 7.77 3.44
C VAL A 416 16.38 8.96 4.38
N SER A 417 17.46 9.73 4.21
CA SER A 417 17.69 10.95 4.98
C SER A 417 16.60 12.00 4.73
N ALA A 418 16.16 12.17 3.48
CA ALA A 418 15.05 13.08 3.15
C ALA A 418 13.71 12.60 3.70
N ALA A 419 13.42 11.28 3.67
CA ALA A 419 12.18 10.72 4.20
C ALA A 419 12.14 10.87 5.74
N ARG A 420 13.23 10.51 6.43
CA ARG A 420 13.36 10.68 7.89
C ARG A 420 13.33 12.15 8.33
N GLN A 421 13.91 13.07 7.56
CA GLN A 421 13.77 14.52 7.79
C GLN A 421 12.31 15.00 7.76
N LEU A 422 11.43 14.31 7.02
CA LEU A 422 10.01 14.64 6.88
C LEU A 422 9.10 13.74 7.74
N GLY A 423 9.66 12.86 8.57
CA GLY A 423 8.89 11.95 9.43
C GLY A 423 8.24 10.77 8.71
N VAL A 424 8.77 10.35 7.56
CA VAL A 424 8.22 9.26 6.73
C VAL A 424 9.18 8.07 6.68
N LYS A 425 8.63 6.84 6.79
CA LYS A 425 9.39 5.58 6.68
C LYS A 425 9.58 5.15 5.23
N VAL A 426 10.65 4.40 4.98
CA VAL A 426 11.02 3.88 3.65
C VAL A 426 10.87 2.36 3.60
N ALA A 427 10.20 1.89 2.55
CA ALA A 427 10.12 0.47 2.16
C ALA A 427 11.04 0.20 0.96
N ALA A 428 11.86 -0.85 1.05
CA ALA A 428 12.77 -1.27 -0.03
C ALA A 428 12.25 -2.50 -0.76
N HIS A 429 12.01 -2.40 -2.07
CA HIS A 429 11.99 -3.60 -2.93
C HIS A 429 13.40 -4.17 -2.97
N ALA A 430 13.64 -5.39 -2.46
CA ALA A 430 14.96 -6.01 -2.51
C ALA A 430 14.87 -7.54 -2.67
N GLN A 431 15.68 -8.12 -3.55
CA GLN A 431 15.84 -9.59 -3.62
C GLN A 431 17.31 -10.00 -3.38
N THR A 432 18.29 -9.30 -3.95
CA THR A 432 19.70 -9.39 -3.51
C THR A 432 20.07 -8.22 -2.59
N TRP A 433 19.98 -8.43 -1.27
CA TRP A 433 20.14 -7.34 -0.29
C TRP A 433 21.60 -7.16 0.15
N ARG A 434 21.85 -6.07 0.90
CA ARG A 434 23.16 -5.67 1.41
C ARG A 434 23.03 -5.09 2.82
N ALA A 435 24.08 -5.18 3.64
CA ALA A 435 24.06 -4.65 5.01
C ALA A 435 23.81 -3.12 5.10
N ASP A 436 24.15 -2.34 4.06
CA ASP A 436 23.85 -0.91 4.00
C ASP A 436 22.37 -0.58 3.72
N LEU A 437 21.52 -1.59 3.54
CA LEU A 437 20.05 -1.42 3.58
C LEU A 437 19.49 -1.40 5.02
N LEU A 438 20.25 -1.82 6.04
CA LEU A 438 19.76 -1.92 7.41
C LEU A 438 19.63 -0.53 8.09
N PRO A 439 18.63 -0.31 8.98
CA PRO A 439 18.39 0.98 9.64
C PRO A 439 19.63 1.54 10.35
N GLU A 440 20.40 0.65 11.00
CA GLU A 440 21.65 0.93 11.71
C GLU A 440 22.71 1.64 10.84
N ASN A 441 22.74 1.33 9.54
CA ASN A 441 23.66 1.91 8.57
C ASN A 441 23.07 3.15 7.85
N GLY A 442 21.97 3.69 8.36
CA GLY A 442 21.19 4.74 7.71
C GLY A 442 20.30 4.22 6.56
N GLY A 443 20.09 2.89 6.49
CA GLY A 443 19.22 2.23 5.53
C GLY A 443 17.73 2.30 5.90
N VAL A 444 16.91 1.49 5.22
CA VAL A 444 15.44 1.58 5.22
C VAL A 444 14.78 1.01 6.48
N ASP A 445 13.45 1.15 6.58
CA ASP A 445 12.66 0.71 7.75
C ASP A 445 11.96 -0.64 7.50
N THR A 446 11.57 -0.93 6.26
CA THR A 446 11.09 -2.26 5.84
C THR A 446 11.77 -2.74 4.56
N LEU A 447 11.97 -4.06 4.47
CA LEU A 447 12.53 -4.74 3.30
C LEU A 447 11.51 -5.75 2.79
N GLU A 448 11.23 -5.68 1.50
CA GLU A 448 10.19 -6.45 0.83
C GLU A 448 10.82 -7.53 -0.07
N HIS A 449 10.17 -8.70 -0.17
CA HIS A 449 10.57 -9.86 -0.97
C HIS A 449 11.70 -10.70 -0.33
N GLY A 450 12.95 -10.65 -0.82
CA GLY A 450 14.08 -11.38 -0.19
C GLY A 450 14.08 -12.90 -0.34
N ASN A 451 14.00 -13.39 -1.58
CA ASN A 451 14.37 -14.75 -1.97
C ASN A 451 15.89 -14.85 -2.30
N ASP A 452 16.47 -16.04 -2.19
CA ASP A 452 17.92 -16.31 -2.28
C ASP A 452 18.83 -15.37 -1.44
N MET A 453 18.33 -14.87 -0.30
CA MET A 453 19.14 -14.07 0.63
C MET A 453 20.36 -14.87 1.16
N PRO A 454 21.58 -14.31 1.10
CA PRO A 454 22.76 -14.88 1.76
C PRO A 454 22.58 -15.13 3.27
N ASP A 455 23.36 -16.06 3.81
CA ASP A 455 23.25 -16.51 5.20
C ASP A 455 23.66 -15.43 6.23
N ASP A 456 24.74 -14.70 5.94
CA ASP A 456 25.26 -13.58 6.72
C ASP A 456 24.30 -12.38 6.73
N LEU A 457 23.57 -12.19 5.63
CA LEU A 457 22.48 -11.24 5.52
C LEU A 457 21.30 -11.64 6.41
N VAL A 458 20.82 -12.90 6.35
CA VAL A 458 19.75 -13.38 7.25
C VAL A 458 20.17 -13.25 8.71
N ASP A 459 21.42 -13.61 9.04
CA ASP A 459 21.99 -13.42 10.37
C ASP A 459 22.03 -11.95 10.82
N SER A 460 22.10 -11.00 9.88
CA SER A 460 22.09 -9.57 10.18
C SER A 460 20.66 -9.05 10.36
N ILE A 461 19.72 -9.47 9.51
CA ILE A 461 18.30 -9.08 9.61
C ILE A 461 17.70 -9.52 10.95
N VAL A 462 17.96 -10.77 11.39
CA VAL A 462 17.52 -11.32 12.69
C VAL A 462 17.98 -10.49 13.89
N LYS A 463 19.09 -9.75 13.77
CA LYS A 463 19.66 -8.91 14.84
C LYS A 463 19.25 -7.44 14.74
N SER A 464 18.67 -7.03 13.61
CA SER A 464 18.37 -5.64 13.27
C SER A 464 16.93 -5.25 13.61
N ALA A 465 16.65 -3.95 13.64
CA ALA A 465 15.30 -3.41 13.83
C ALA A 465 14.45 -3.36 12.53
N VAL A 466 14.98 -3.81 11.38
CA VAL A 466 14.25 -3.75 10.10
C VAL A 466 13.12 -4.79 10.08
N ILE A 467 11.99 -4.47 9.47
CA ILE A 467 10.89 -5.44 9.31
C ILE A 467 10.93 -6.05 7.91
N TRP A 468 10.92 -7.38 7.84
CA TRP A 468 10.86 -8.13 6.58
C TRP A 468 9.41 -8.45 6.20
N VAL A 469 9.08 -8.24 4.93
CA VAL A 469 7.80 -8.62 4.30
C VAL A 469 8.09 -9.63 3.17
N PRO A 470 7.90 -10.95 3.39
CA PRO A 470 8.38 -11.98 2.45
C PRO A 470 7.67 -12.06 1.10
N THR A 471 6.37 -11.70 1.01
CA THR A 471 5.57 -11.77 -0.23
C THR A 471 5.54 -13.17 -0.87
N LEU A 472 5.48 -14.22 -0.05
CA LEU A 472 5.43 -15.63 -0.49
C LEU A 472 4.31 -15.88 -1.51
N SER A 473 3.20 -15.17 -1.37
CA SER A 473 1.99 -15.29 -2.19
C SER A 473 2.26 -15.02 -3.67
N VAL A 474 2.90 -13.89 -4.02
CA VAL A 474 3.17 -13.59 -5.43
C VAL A 474 4.17 -14.59 -6.04
N PHE A 475 5.23 -14.97 -5.31
CA PHE A 475 6.14 -16.05 -5.75
C PHE A 475 5.37 -17.35 -6.04
N TYR A 476 4.47 -17.75 -5.14
CA TYR A 476 3.66 -18.97 -5.25
C TYR A 476 2.60 -18.93 -6.37
N THR A 477 2.10 -17.74 -6.73
CA THR A 477 1.07 -17.58 -7.78
C THR A 477 1.64 -17.37 -9.17
N GLN A 478 2.79 -16.70 -9.30
CA GLN A 478 3.43 -16.44 -10.60
C GLN A 478 4.27 -17.64 -11.07
N ASP A 479 4.92 -18.37 -10.15
CA ASP A 479 5.61 -19.62 -10.49
C ASP A 479 4.59 -20.76 -10.67
N GLN A 480 4.08 -20.89 -11.90
CA GLN A 480 3.18 -21.99 -12.29
C GLN A 480 3.87 -23.37 -12.25
N THR A 481 5.21 -23.41 -12.26
CA THR A 481 5.98 -24.65 -12.38
C THR A 481 6.30 -25.27 -11.03
N LYS A 482 6.64 -24.42 -10.04
CA LYS A 482 7.06 -24.78 -8.67
C LYS A 482 8.21 -25.80 -8.67
N LEU A 483 9.04 -25.74 -9.71
CA LEU A 483 10.18 -26.64 -9.91
C LEU A 483 11.39 -26.18 -9.08
N PRO A 484 12.32 -27.10 -8.72
CA PRO A 484 13.60 -26.73 -8.13
C PRO A 484 14.38 -25.74 -9.00
N GLY A 485 14.86 -24.66 -8.40
CA GLY A 485 15.45 -23.50 -9.08
C GLY A 485 14.44 -22.41 -9.49
N GLY A 486 13.14 -22.63 -9.26
CA GLY A 486 12.08 -21.65 -9.50
C GLY A 486 12.02 -20.53 -8.44
N GLY A 487 11.26 -19.48 -8.74
CA GLY A 487 11.09 -18.33 -7.85
C GLY A 487 10.38 -18.69 -6.55
N TRP A 488 9.42 -19.62 -6.60
CA TRP A 488 8.75 -20.14 -5.41
C TRP A 488 9.72 -20.91 -4.49
N ASP A 489 10.48 -21.84 -5.05
CA ASP A 489 11.44 -22.68 -4.33
C ASP A 489 12.60 -21.85 -3.71
N SER A 490 13.04 -20.81 -4.42
CA SER A 490 13.96 -19.78 -3.92
C SER A 490 13.42 -19.03 -2.70
N ALA A 491 12.17 -18.54 -2.76
CA ALA A 491 11.53 -17.83 -1.67
C ALA A 491 11.25 -18.74 -0.46
N SER A 492 10.72 -19.95 -0.70
CA SER A 492 10.33 -20.88 0.36
C SER A 492 11.54 -21.34 1.18
N ARG A 493 12.66 -21.71 0.55
CA ARG A 493 13.91 -22.03 1.26
C ARG A 493 14.38 -20.87 2.12
N THR A 494 14.29 -19.65 1.60
CA THR A 494 14.83 -18.46 2.26
C THR A 494 14.00 -18.11 3.50
N PHE A 495 12.67 -18.25 3.41
CA PHE A 495 11.77 -18.16 4.55
C PHE A 495 12.03 -19.25 5.58
N GLN A 496 12.14 -20.52 5.18
CA GLN A 496 12.44 -21.63 6.09
C GLN A 496 13.75 -21.39 6.86
N LYS A 497 14.83 -21.04 6.16
CA LYS A 497 16.14 -20.69 6.75
C LYS A 497 16.06 -19.51 7.75
N ALA A 498 15.20 -18.53 7.49
CA ALA A 498 14.99 -17.40 8.40
C ALA A 498 14.21 -17.81 9.66
N ILE A 499 13.17 -18.65 9.54
CA ILE A 499 12.43 -19.21 10.68
C ILE A 499 13.34 -20.10 11.54
N GLU A 500 14.17 -20.95 10.92
CA GLU A 500 15.18 -21.79 11.61
C GLU A 500 16.19 -20.95 12.42
N ARG A 501 16.47 -19.72 11.98
CA ARG A 501 17.37 -18.77 12.67
C ARG A 501 16.67 -17.85 13.67
N GLY A 502 15.37 -18.04 13.92
CA GLY A 502 14.61 -17.29 14.91
C GLY A 502 14.18 -15.89 14.47
N MET A 503 13.99 -15.66 13.17
CA MET A 503 13.44 -14.41 12.64
C MET A 503 12.07 -14.10 13.27
N THR A 504 11.92 -12.92 13.87
CA THR A 504 10.66 -12.50 14.54
C THR A 504 10.16 -11.12 14.08
N ASN A 505 11.04 -10.33 13.48
CA ASN A 505 10.83 -9.03 12.83
C ASN A 505 10.25 -9.20 11.41
N VAL A 506 9.13 -9.92 11.32
CA VAL A 506 8.37 -10.15 10.08
C VAL A 506 7.02 -9.42 10.15
N ALA A 507 6.48 -9.00 9.01
CA ALA A 507 5.08 -8.61 8.85
C ALA A 507 4.47 -9.32 7.64
N CYS A 508 3.18 -9.64 7.72
CA CYS A 508 2.49 -10.27 6.60
C CYS A 508 2.18 -9.22 5.52
N GLY A 509 2.59 -9.49 4.29
CA GLY A 509 2.15 -8.74 3.12
C GLY A 509 2.33 -9.59 1.87
N GLY A 510 1.31 -9.65 1.03
CA GLY A 510 1.24 -10.65 -0.05
C GLY A 510 1.96 -10.27 -1.34
N ASP A 511 2.16 -8.96 -1.57
CA ASP A 511 2.20 -8.36 -2.91
C ASP A 511 0.88 -8.66 -3.64
N THR A 512 -0.23 -8.21 -3.03
CA THR A 512 -1.59 -8.50 -3.50
C THR A 512 -2.02 -7.50 -4.58
N GLY A 513 -2.49 -8.01 -5.72
CA GLY A 513 -2.67 -7.27 -6.98
C GLY A 513 -2.34 -8.17 -8.17
N PRO A 514 -1.08 -8.60 -8.34
CA PRO A 514 -0.66 -9.69 -9.21
C PRO A 514 -1.51 -10.98 -9.10
N PHE A 515 -2.10 -11.21 -7.92
CA PHE A 515 -3.12 -12.22 -7.63
C PHE A 515 -4.34 -11.57 -6.92
N PRO A 516 -5.51 -12.25 -6.85
CA PRO A 516 -6.78 -11.60 -6.51
C PRO A 516 -6.86 -10.93 -5.12
N HIS A 517 -7.26 -9.66 -5.10
CA HIS A 517 -7.65 -8.95 -3.89
C HIS A 517 -8.81 -9.64 -3.17
N GLY A 518 -8.64 -9.89 -1.88
CA GLY A 518 -9.50 -10.74 -1.06
C GLY A 518 -8.92 -12.14 -0.79
N ASP A 519 -7.88 -12.58 -1.52
CA ASP A 519 -7.14 -13.82 -1.25
C ASP A 519 -5.81 -13.59 -0.50
N ASN A 520 -5.61 -12.37 0.02
CA ASN A 520 -4.45 -11.91 0.82
C ASN A 520 -4.02 -12.90 1.92
N ALA A 521 -4.98 -13.64 2.49
CA ALA A 521 -4.75 -14.65 3.52
C ALA A 521 -3.80 -15.78 3.09
N LEU A 522 -3.61 -15.99 1.78
CA LEU A 522 -2.62 -16.91 1.22
C LEU A 522 -1.23 -16.75 1.85
N GLU A 523 -0.81 -15.52 2.17
CA GLU A 523 0.49 -15.26 2.79
C GLU A 523 0.62 -15.98 4.14
N MET A 524 -0.42 -15.88 4.98
CA MET A 524 -0.46 -16.58 6.27
C MET A 524 -0.49 -18.10 6.09
N LYS A 525 -1.23 -18.61 5.09
CA LYS A 525 -1.29 -20.05 4.78
C LYS A 525 0.09 -20.58 4.41
N LEU A 526 0.80 -19.88 3.52
CA LEU A 526 2.15 -20.25 3.08
C LEU A 526 3.18 -20.15 4.21
N MET A 527 3.13 -19.12 5.06
CA MET A 527 4.01 -19.00 6.22
C MET A 527 3.88 -20.21 7.17
N VAL A 528 2.66 -20.63 7.51
CA VAL A 528 2.42 -21.79 8.38
C VAL A 528 2.77 -23.11 7.66
N GLY A 529 2.39 -23.25 6.39
CA GLY A 529 2.73 -24.42 5.57
C GLY A 529 4.24 -24.64 5.36
N LEU A 530 5.04 -23.57 5.43
CA LEU A 530 6.50 -23.64 5.43
C LEU A 530 7.14 -23.90 6.81
N GLY A 531 6.35 -23.86 7.90
CA GLY A 531 6.80 -24.25 9.25
C GLY A 531 6.83 -23.13 10.30
N ALA A 532 6.31 -21.93 10.02
CA ALA A 532 6.16 -20.91 11.06
C ALA A 532 5.01 -21.24 12.02
N ASP A 533 5.20 -20.97 13.33
CA ASP A 533 4.13 -21.11 14.33
C ASP A 533 3.00 -20.12 14.02
N TRP A 534 1.77 -20.63 13.91
CA TRP A 534 0.58 -19.87 13.52
C TRP A 534 0.29 -18.67 14.43
N ARG A 535 0.70 -18.70 15.70
CA ARG A 535 0.53 -17.57 16.65
C ARG A 535 1.42 -16.40 16.25
N TYR A 536 2.65 -16.69 15.83
CA TYR A 536 3.57 -15.69 15.30
C TYR A 536 3.06 -15.14 13.97
N VAL A 537 2.53 -16.00 13.08
CA VAL A 537 1.91 -15.56 11.82
C VAL A 537 0.71 -14.64 12.05
N LEU A 538 -0.21 -14.99 12.96
CA LEU A 538 -1.31 -14.09 13.35
C LEU A 538 -0.80 -12.78 13.98
N ARG A 539 0.27 -12.83 14.78
CA ARG A 539 0.90 -11.62 15.31
C ARG A 539 1.45 -10.75 14.18
N TRP A 540 2.18 -11.32 13.21
CA TRP A 540 2.72 -10.62 12.04
C TRP A 540 1.62 -10.04 11.15
N ALA A 541 0.45 -10.67 11.09
CA ALA A 541 -0.74 -10.19 10.39
C ALA A 541 -1.60 -9.18 11.19
N THR A 542 -1.27 -8.89 12.46
CA THR A 542 -2.05 -7.99 13.32
C THR A 542 -1.17 -6.92 13.99
N LEU A 543 -0.68 -7.16 15.21
CA LEU A 543 0.20 -6.27 15.96
C LEU A 543 1.51 -5.96 15.19
N GLY A 544 2.12 -6.97 14.58
CA GLY A 544 3.32 -6.82 13.75
C GLY A 544 3.06 -6.04 12.47
N GLY A 545 1.90 -6.23 11.85
CA GLY A 545 1.47 -5.43 10.69
C GLY A 545 1.24 -3.97 11.05
N TRP A 546 0.59 -3.67 12.18
CA TRP A 546 0.49 -2.29 12.69
C TRP A 546 1.86 -1.69 13.01
N GLN A 547 2.73 -2.44 13.71
CA GLN A 547 4.12 -2.03 13.98
C GLN A 547 4.91 -1.74 12.70
N CYS A 548 4.69 -2.52 11.65
CA CYS A 548 5.22 -2.28 10.31
C CYS A 548 4.73 -0.94 9.76
N ILE A 549 3.41 -0.78 9.56
CA ILE A 549 2.85 0.29 8.70
C ILE A 549 2.57 1.63 9.39
N ARG A 550 2.51 1.68 10.73
CA ARG A 550 2.25 2.90 11.52
C ARG A 550 3.23 4.04 11.26
N SER A 551 2.79 5.27 11.50
CA SER A 551 3.58 6.51 11.46
C SER A 551 4.77 6.52 12.44
N VAL A 552 5.81 7.33 12.16
CA VAL A 552 6.97 7.51 13.06
C VAL A 552 6.60 8.09 14.42
N ALA A 553 5.43 8.73 14.54
CA ALA A 553 4.88 9.24 15.80
C ALA A 553 4.62 8.14 16.84
N TRP A 554 4.68 6.86 16.45
CA TRP A 554 4.55 5.68 17.31
C TRP A 554 5.89 5.00 17.64
N GLU A 555 7.01 5.58 17.20
CA GLU A 555 8.37 5.06 17.39
C GLU A 555 9.15 5.82 18.49
N GLY A 556 10.23 5.21 18.96
CA GLY A 556 11.11 5.81 19.98
C GLY A 556 10.44 6.08 21.33
N GLN A 557 11.03 6.98 22.13
CA GLN A 557 10.54 7.30 23.48
C GLN A 557 9.14 7.95 23.46
N GLN A 558 8.90 8.92 22.56
CA GLN A 558 7.62 9.62 22.47
C GLN A 558 6.48 8.67 22.07
N GLY A 559 6.74 7.75 21.13
CA GLY A 559 5.79 6.70 20.77
C GLY A 559 5.50 5.72 21.92
N ALA A 560 6.51 5.40 22.75
CA ALA A 560 6.34 4.58 23.94
C ALA A 560 5.53 5.30 25.05
N GLU A 561 5.75 6.60 25.24
CA GLU A 561 4.97 7.45 26.16
C GLU A 561 3.50 7.56 25.72
N ARG A 562 3.24 7.79 24.41
CA ARG A 562 1.89 7.74 23.80
C ARG A 562 1.23 6.38 24.02
N LEU A 563 1.97 5.27 23.84
CA LEU A 563 1.47 3.91 24.06
C LEU A 563 1.19 3.55 25.53
N ALA A 564 1.80 4.25 26.48
CA ALA A 564 1.49 4.08 27.90
C ALA A 564 0.11 4.69 28.24
N ILE A 565 -0.20 5.88 27.70
CA ILE A 565 -1.45 6.61 27.98
C ILE A 565 -2.62 6.23 27.08
N VAL A 566 -2.43 5.42 26.02
CA VAL A 566 -3.49 5.00 25.07
C VAL A 566 -4.77 4.49 25.75
N GLY A 567 -4.69 3.88 26.94
CA GLY A 567 -5.84 3.42 27.72
C GLY A 567 -6.76 4.53 28.25
N GLU A 568 -6.32 5.79 28.21
CA GLU A 568 -7.11 7.00 28.48
C GLU A 568 -8.03 7.37 27.30
N MET A 569 -7.82 6.73 26.13
CA MET A 569 -8.66 6.84 24.92
C MET A 569 -8.63 8.21 24.24
N LEU A 570 -7.52 8.95 24.39
CA LEU A 570 -7.29 10.26 23.77
C LEU A 570 -7.05 10.16 22.25
N ASP A 571 -6.36 9.12 21.78
CA ASP A 571 -6.07 8.86 20.35
C ASP A 571 -7.29 8.29 19.58
N HIS A 572 -8.44 8.97 19.63
CA HIS A 572 -9.64 8.56 18.87
C HIS A 572 -9.69 9.21 17.48
N ALA A 573 -10.43 8.58 16.54
CA ALA A 573 -10.35 8.91 15.10
C ALA A 573 -10.78 10.34 14.72
N GLN A 574 -11.55 11.03 15.57
CA GLN A 574 -11.94 12.43 15.38
C GLN A 574 -10.84 13.43 15.79
N GLU A 575 -9.95 13.04 16.70
CA GLU A 575 -8.86 13.90 17.21
C GLU A 575 -7.60 13.74 16.34
N VAL A 576 -7.14 12.50 16.16
CA VAL A 576 -5.85 12.21 15.49
C VAL A 576 -6.00 11.78 14.02
N GLY A 577 -7.22 11.42 13.59
CA GLY A 577 -7.48 10.88 12.25
C GLY A 577 -7.33 9.35 12.17
N ASP A 578 -8.00 8.76 11.17
CA ASP A 578 -8.22 7.31 11.08
C ASP A 578 -6.92 6.47 10.95
N ASN A 579 -5.90 6.95 10.24
CA ASN A 579 -4.62 6.24 10.11
C ASN A 579 -3.70 6.36 11.35
N GLU A 580 -3.98 7.29 12.27
CA GLU A 580 -3.18 7.52 13.48
C GLU A 580 -3.72 6.80 14.73
N VAL A 581 -4.94 6.26 14.70
CA VAL A 581 -5.46 5.43 15.80
C VAL A 581 -4.67 4.11 15.88
N PRO A 582 -4.22 3.66 17.07
CA PRO A 582 -3.49 2.41 17.20
C PRO A 582 -4.40 1.19 16.99
N PHE A 583 -3.95 0.20 16.22
CA PHE A 583 -4.71 -1.02 15.89
C PHE A 583 -3.84 -2.30 16.00
N GLY A 584 -4.36 -3.43 15.53
CA GLY A 584 -3.68 -4.73 15.58
C GLY A 584 -3.72 -5.44 16.94
N VAL A 585 -4.39 -4.87 17.95
CA VAL A 585 -4.64 -5.48 19.28
C VAL A 585 -6.06 -5.13 19.74
N ILE A 586 -6.80 -6.10 20.27
CA ILE A 586 -8.09 -5.84 20.92
C ILE A 586 -7.83 -5.52 22.39
N ARG A 587 -7.59 -4.23 22.66
CA ARG A 587 -7.32 -3.66 23.99
C ARG A 587 -7.97 -2.29 24.13
N ARG A 588 -8.39 -1.92 25.33
CA ARG A 588 -8.88 -0.56 25.63
C ARG A 588 -7.97 0.53 25.06
N GLY A 589 -8.55 1.46 24.30
CA GLY A 589 -7.86 2.56 23.62
C GLY A 589 -7.41 2.26 22.18
N PHE A 590 -7.46 1.00 21.73
CA PHE A 590 -7.17 0.64 20.34
C PHE A 590 -8.44 0.74 19.49
N ALA A 591 -8.27 0.92 18.18
CA ALA A 591 -9.34 0.86 17.21
C ALA A 591 -10.16 -0.44 17.36
N ALA A 592 -11.48 -0.32 17.27
CA ALA A 592 -12.39 -1.46 17.13
C ALA A 592 -12.35 -1.98 15.68
N ASP A 593 -11.17 -2.49 15.32
CA ASP A 593 -10.85 -3.25 14.13
C ASP A 593 -10.82 -4.73 14.51
N ILE A 594 -11.92 -5.42 14.26
CA ILE A 594 -12.23 -6.72 14.85
C ILE A 594 -12.77 -7.64 13.76
N VAL A 595 -12.23 -8.86 13.68
CA VAL A 595 -12.75 -9.92 12.81
C VAL A 595 -13.02 -11.18 13.63
N ALA A 596 -13.83 -12.08 13.10
CA ALA A 596 -14.01 -13.39 13.73
C ALA A 596 -14.09 -14.51 12.70
N THR A 597 -13.52 -15.65 13.07
CA THR A 597 -13.54 -16.89 12.30
C THR A 597 -14.29 -17.98 13.05
N THR A 598 -15.05 -18.80 12.32
CA THR A 598 -15.62 -20.05 12.83
C THR A 598 -14.70 -21.26 12.60
N GLY A 599 -13.58 -21.09 11.90
CA GLY A 599 -12.61 -22.15 11.66
C GLY A 599 -11.64 -22.38 12.83
N ASN A 600 -11.04 -23.56 12.87
CA ASN A 600 -10.14 -23.95 13.96
C ASN A 600 -8.68 -23.54 13.68
N LEU A 601 -8.24 -22.42 14.25
CA LEU A 601 -6.86 -21.92 14.13
C LEU A 601 -5.77 -22.89 14.60
N GLU A 602 -6.10 -23.84 15.50
CA GLU A 602 -5.12 -24.70 16.15
C GLU A 602 -4.80 -25.97 15.33
N ASN A 603 -5.76 -26.44 14.51
CA ASN A 603 -5.64 -27.67 13.71
C ASN A 603 -5.90 -27.49 12.20
N GLU A 604 -6.61 -26.43 11.81
CA GLU A 604 -7.06 -26.16 10.44
C GLU A 604 -6.80 -24.70 10.05
N PHE A 605 -5.62 -24.20 10.39
CA PHE A 605 -5.26 -22.78 10.25
C PHE A 605 -5.57 -22.21 8.86
N GLU A 606 -5.25 -22.94 7.79
CA GLU A 606 -5.50 -22.54 6.40
C GLU A 606 -6.97 -22.32 6.06
N ASN A 607 -7.88 -23.10 6.66
CA ASN A 607 -9.32 -22.90 6.56
C ASN A 607 -9.72 -21.71 7.44
N ALA A 608 -9.20 -21.65 8.66
CA ALA A 608 -9.59 -20.67 9.67
C ALA A 608 -9.25 -19.21 9.30
N VAL A 609 -8.20 -18.95 8.53
CA VAL A 609 -7.89 -17.61 8.00
C VAL A 609 -8.53 -17.31 6.63
N ASP A 610 -9.30 -18.25 6.06
CA ASP A 610 -9.91 -18.06 4.75
C ASP A 610 -11.10 -17.07 4.78
N LYS A 611 -11.24 -16.27 3.72
CA LYS A 611 -12.34 -15.30 3.53
C LYS A 611 -13.75 -15.92 3.65
N SER A 612 -13.87 -17.22 3.44
CA SER A 612 -15.12 -18.00 3.66
C SER A 612 -15.39 -18.32 5.13
N SER A 613 -14.37 -18.48 5.97
CA SER A 613 -14.49 -18.71 7.42
C SER A 613 -14.55 -17.42 8.25
N ILE A 614 -14.08 -16.28 7.71
CA ILE A 614 -14.29 -14.96 8.32
C ILE A 614 -15.77 -14.58 8.25
N THR A 615 -16.52 -14.81 9.32
CA THR A 615 -17.97 -14.56 9.40
C THR A 615 -18.31 -13.12 9.83
N PHE A 616 -17.39 -12.44 10.52
CA PHE A 616 -17.58 -11.10 11.07
C PHE A 616 -16.41 -10.17 10.72
N VAL A 617 -16.72 -8.93 10.37
CA VAL A 617 -15.74 -7.84 10.15
C VAL A 617 -16.31 -6.52 10.67
N MET A 618 -15.54 -5.83 11.50
CA MET A 618 -15.76 -4.48 12.01
C MET A 618 -14.48 -3.65 11.79
N LYS A 619 -14.62 -2.40 11.33
CA LYS A 619 -13.53 -1.41 11.22
C LYS A 619 -13.96 -0.12 11.90
N GLY A 620 -13.16 0.41 12.81
CA GLY A 620 -13.46 1.65 13.54
C GLY A 620 -14.82 1.63 14.23
N GLY A 621 -15.21 0.49 14.82
CA GLY A 621 -16.50 0.32 15.50
C GLY A 621 -17.71 0.08 14.59
N LYS A 622 -17.61 0.33 13.28
CA LYS A 622 -18.68 0.03 12.31
C LYS A 622 -18.58 -1.42 11.82
N VAL A 623 -19.68 -2.16 11.83
CA VAL A 623 -19.77 -3.52 11.28
C VAL A 623 -19.95 -3.47 9.75
N PHE A 624 -19.17 -4.29 9.04
CA PHE A 624 -19.15 -4.40 7.57
C PHE A 624 -19.57 -5.78 7.07
N LYS A 625 -19.28 -6.84 7.85
CA LYS A 625 -19.68 -8.23 7.59
C LYS A 625 -20.23 -8.85 8.87
N ARG A 626 -21.36 -9.56 8.79
CA ARG A 626 -21.96 -10.30 9.93
C ARG A 626 -22.62 -11.57 9.41
N ASP A 627 -22.49 -12.67 10.15
CA ASP A 627 -23.04 -13.99 9.81
C ASP A 627 -22.64 -14.46 8.40
N GLY A 628 -21.41 -14.11 7.98
CA GLY A 628 -20.85 -14.34 6.64
C GLY A 628 -21.33 -13.39 5.54
N ARG A 629 -22.27 -12.48 5.82
CA ARG A 629 -22.91 -11.59 4.84
C ARG A 629 -22.35 -10.17 4.91
N GLU A 630 -22.17 -9.55 3.75
CA GLU A 630 -21.83 -8.13 3.62
C GLU A 630 -23.03 -7.25 4.01
N LEU A 631 -22.77 -6.12 4.68
CA LEU A 631 -23.81 -5.17 5.15
C LEU A 631 -23.78 -3.82 4.40
N VAL A 632 -22.95 -3.70 3.36
CA VAL A 632 -22.63 -2.48 2.58
C VAL A 632 -22.40 -2.80 1.11
#